data_AF-A0A8R7P050-F1
#
_entry.id   AF-A0A8R7P050-F1
#
_cell.length_a   1.000
_cell.length_b   1.000
_cell.length_c   1.000
_cell.angle_alpha   90.00
_cell.angle_beta   90.00
_cell.angle_gamma   90.00
#
_symmetry.space_group_name_H-M   'P 1'
#
loop_
_entity.id
_entity.type
_entity.pdbx_description
1 polymer ?
#
loop_
_entity_poly.entity_id
_entity_poly.type
_entity_poly.pdbx_seq_one_letter_code
_entity_poly.pdbx_strand_id
1 'polypeptide(L)'
;MGDYGNAMMRNQDAGVQSRVKAQSRANLLQLKLIGQSHPTGLTTNLLKLFEPRPPLEHKPPLEKRKLPAYSGMSQFVSRFAEPGDPEYAPPVPTCETRAEKKDRIRQLKLEEGAAKVAEELQKYDPQNDPNVTGDPYKTLFVARLGYETSEQKVKRDFEAYGPIKRVSVHGKYQYR
;
A
#
# COMPACT_ATOMS: atom_id res chain seq x y z
N MET A 1 30.60 48.99 1.00
CA MET A 1 31.78 49.00 0.10
C MET A 1 31.24 48.80 -1.32
N GLY A 2 31.31 49.83 -2.16
CA GLY A 2 30.98 49.75 -3.60
C GLY A 2 29.55 50.08 -4.02
N ASP A 3 29.26 51.37 -4.17
CA ASP A 3 28.24 51.92 -5.09
C ASP A 3 28.85 51.99 -6.50
N TYR A 4 28.10 51.66 -7.57
CA TYR A 4 28.22 52.30 -8.89
C TYR A 4 27.01 51.98 -9.78
N GLY A 5 26.26 53.02 -10.15
CA GLY A 5 26.06 53.26 -11.59
C GLY A 5 24.63 53.20 -12.14
N ASN A 6 23.85 54.20 -11.79
CA ASN A 6 22.59 54.65 -12.40
C ASN A 6 22.75 55.02 -13.89
N ALA A 7 21.78 54.72 -14.78
CA ALA A 7 21.58 55.47 -16.05
C ALA A 7 20.26 55.12 -16.79
N MET A 8 19.21 55.86 -16.44
CA MET A 8 18.14 56.43 -17.29
C MET A 8 17.78 55.80 -18.67
N MET A 9 16.50 55.43 -18.80
CA MET A 9 15.55 55.73 -19.89
C MET A 9 16.09 56.04 -21.31
N ARG A 10 15.57 55.32 -22.33
CA ARG A 10 14.89 55.83 -23.56
C ARG A 10 15.11 54.96 -24.80
N ASN A 11 14.07 54.29 -25.31
CA ASN A 11 13.44 54.66 -26.58
C ASN A 11 12.23 53.78 -26.94
N GLN A 12 11.20 54.47 -27.42
CA GLN A 12 9.98 53.97 -28.03
C GLN A 12 10.27 53.41 -29.43
N ASP A 13 9.47 52.42 -29.83
CA ASP A 13 9.23 51.98 -31.21
C ASP A 13 10.43 51.53 -32.06
N ALA A 14 10.69 50.21 -32.04
CA ALA A 14 11.32 49.51 -33.15
C ALA A 14 10.54 48.21 -33.42
N GLY A 15 9.44 48.33 -34.16
CA GLY A 15 8.66 47.20 -34.63
C GLY A 15 9.48 46.29 -35.55
N VAL A 16 9.63 45.02 -35.16
CA VAL A 16 10.13 43.96 -36.05
C VAL A 16 8.94 43.08 -36.42
N GLN A 17 8.36 43.37 -37.58
CA GLN A 17 7.39 42.47 -38.21
C GLN A 17 8.09 41.16 -38.60
N SER A 18 7.59 40.03 -38.09
CA SER A 18 8.03 38.70 -38.50
C SER A 18 7.50 38.37 -39.89
N ARG A 19 8.21 38.77 -40.94
CA ARG A 19 7.94 38.32 -42.31
C ARG A 19 8.63 36.97 -42.52
N VAL A 20 7.85 35.91 -42.77
CA VAL A 20 8.39 34.59 -43.11
C VAL A 20 9.12 34.71 -44.45
N LYS A 21 10.45 34.58 -44.42
CA LYS A 21 11.30 34.62 -45.61
C LYS A 21 11.04 33.34 -46.41
N ALA A 22 10.52 33.48 -47.63
CA ALA A 22 10.31 32.35 -48.54
C ALA A 22 11.64 31.60 -48.72
N GLN A 23 11.70 30.35 -48.26
CA GLN A 23 12.87 29.51 -48.46
C GLN A 23 13.10 29.34 -49.97
N SER A 24 14.35 29.51 -50.41
CA SER A 24 14.75 29.33 -51.80
C SER A 24 14.27 27.98 -52.33
N ARG A 25 13.68 27.96 -53.55
CA ARG A 25 13.28 26.72 -54.23
C ARG A 25 14.42 25.71 -54.30
N ALA A 26 15.68 26.14 -54.32
CA ALA A 26 16.85 25.26 -54.28
C ALA A 26 16.94 24.46 -52.96
N ASN A 27 16.68 25.09 -51.81
CA ASN A 27 16.68 24.41 -50.50
C ASN A 27 15.52 23.42 -50.37
N LEU A 28 14.34 23.80 -50.87
CA LEU A 28 13.18 22.89 -50.90
C LEU A 28 13.39 21.69 -51.83
N LEU A 29 14.03 21.89 -53.00
CA LEU A 29 14.38 20.80 -53.91
C LEU A 29 15.45 19.88 -53.33
N GLN A 30 16.44 20.43 -52.62
CA GLN A 30 17.47 19.65 -51.93
C GLN A 30 16.87 18.81 -50.78
N LEU A 31 15.95 19.37 -49.98
CA LEU A 31 15.19 18.60 -48.99
C LEU A 31 14.28 17.54 -49.63
N LYS A 32 13.68 17.82 -50.79
CA LYS A 32 12.81 16.88 -51.51
C LYS A 32 13.58 15.71 -52.12
N LEU A 33 14.84 15.94 -52.52
CA LEU A 33 15.80 14.89 -52.93
C LEU A 33 16.26 14.04 -51.73
N ILE A 34 16.41 14.64 -50.54
CA ILE A 34 16.64 13.88 -49.28
C ILE A 34 15.40 13.03 -48.93
N GLY A 35 14.19 13.48 -49.26
CA GLY A 35 12.96 12.70 -49.09
C GLY A 35 12.79 11.51 -50.05
N GLN A 36 13.66 11.38 -51.06
CA GLN A 36 13.79 10.19 -51.91
C GLN A 36 14.90 9.24 -51.44
N SER A 37 15.51 9.54 -50.28
CA SER A 37 16.56 8.70 -49.70
C SER A 37 15.99 7.40 -49.12
N HIS A 38 16.90 6.45 -48.86
CA HIS A 38 16.60 5.16 -48.24
C HIS A 38 15.64 5.33 -47.05
N PRO A 39 14.72 4.39 -46.78
CA PRO A 39 13.65 4.55 -45.78
C PRO A 39 14.12 4.91 -44.37
N THR A 40 15.41 4.76 -44.07
CA THR A 40 16.06 5.17 -42.82
C THR A 40 16.44 6.66 -42.75
N GLY A 41 16.26 7.42 -43.84
CA GLY A 41 16.62 8.85 -43.92
C GLY A 41 18.13 9.13 -43.91
N LEU A 42 18.97 8.09 -44.01
CA LEU A 42 20.43 8.20 -43.97
C LEU A 42 21.01 8.55 -45.34
N THR A 43 22.12 9.30 -45.32
CA THR A 43 22.86 9.63 -46.53
C THR A 43 23.60 8.40 -47.10
N THR A 44 23.91 8.42 -48.38
CA THR A 44 24.57 7.31 -49.10
C THR A 44 25.90 6.88 -48.47
N ASN A 45 26.68 7.83 -47.93
CA ASN A 45 27.94 7.53 -47.24
C ASN A 45 27.73 6.81 -45.90
N LEU A 46 26.66 7.13 -45.17
CA LEU A 46 26.32 6.46 -43.92
C LEU A 46 25.73 5.08 -44.17
N LEU A 47 24.93 4.91 -45.23
CA LEU A 47 24.34 3.62 -45.59
C LEU A 47 25.38 2.53 -45.87
N LYS A 48 26.55 2.88 -46.42
CA LYS A 48 27.67 1.95 -46.64
C LYS A 48 28.22 1.33 -45.35
N LEU A 49 28.09 2.02 -44.22
CA LEU A 49 28.51 1.49 -42.92
C LEU A 49 27.55 0.42 -42.38
N PHE A 50 26.32 0.39 -42.91
CA PHE A 50 25.26 -0.53 -42.51
C PHE A 50 25.03 -1.62 -43.57
N GLU A 51 26.03 -1.89 -44.43
CA GLU A 51 25.98 -3.03 -45.34
C GLU A 51 25.79 -4.32 -44.52
N PRO A 52 24.81 -5.17 -44.91
CA PRO A 52 24.53 -6.38 -44.18
C PRO A 52 25.74 -7.29 -44.20
N ARG A 53 25.98 -7.99 -43.08
CA ARG A 53 26.98 -9.05 -43.04
C ARG A 53 26.59 -10.16 -44.04
N PRO A 54 27.57 -10.89 -44.59
CA PRO A 54 27.28 -12.08 -45.37
C PRO A 54 26.34 -13.02 -44.59
N PRO A 55 25.43 -13.74 -45.26
CA PRO A 55 24.53 -14.68 -44.61
C PRO A 55 25.29 -15.65 -43.71
N LEU A 56 24.76 -15.89 -42.50
CA LEU A 56 25.37 -16.84 -41.59
C LEU A 56 25.38 -18.25 -42.19
N GLU A 57 26.47 -18.97 -41.99
CA GLU A 57 26.54 -20.39 -42.34
C GLU A 57 25.50 -21.16 -41.54
N HIS A 58 24.61 -21.87 -42.23
CA HIS A 58 23.61 -22.70 -41.58
C HIS A 58 24.28 -23.88 -40.86
N LYS A 59 24.17 -23.89 -39.53
CA LYS A 59 24.51 -25.05 -38.70
C LYS A 59 23.22 -25.76 -38.30
N PRO A 60 23.16 -27.10 -38.38
CA PRO A 60 21.97 -27.83 -37.94
C PRO A 60 21.67 -27.52 -36.47
N PRO A 61 20.39 -27.45 -36.07
CA PRO A 61 20.02 -27.28 -34.67
C PRO A 61 20.66 -28.35 -33.78
N LEU A 62 21.16 -27.94 -32.61
CA LEU A 62 21.72 -28.88 -31.64
C LEU A 62 20.63 -29.83 -31.13
N GLU A 63 20.86 -31.13 -31.24
CA GLU A 63 19.97 -32.14 -30.67
C GLU A 63 20.01 -32.08 -29.13
N LYS A 64 18.85 -31.81 -28.51
CA LYS A 64 18.72 -31.85 -27.05
C LYS A 64 18.76 -33.30 -26.58
N ARG A 65 19.67 -33.62 -25.66
CA ARG A 65 19.72 -34.94 -25.02
C ARG A 65 18.43 -35.19 -24.24
N LYS A 66 17.86 -36.38 -24.39
CA LYS A 66 16.73 -36.82 -23.55
C LYS A 66 17.22 -37.03 -22.11
N LEU A 67 16.45 -36.55 -21.15
CA LEU A 67 16.67 -36.87 -19.73
C LEU A 67 16.46 -38.38 -19.51
N PRO A 68 17.09 -38.97 -18.48
CA PRO A 68 16.77 -40.32 -18.04
C PRO A 68 15.27 -40.46 -17.74
N ALA A 69 14.73 -41.67 -17.92
CA ALA A 69 13.36 -41.97 -17.55
C ALA A 69 13.15 -41.84 -16.03
N TYR A 70 11.96 -41.44 -15.60
CA TYR A 70 11.59 -41.41 -14.19
C TYR A 70 11.65 -42.84 -13.60
N SER A 71 12.26 -42.98 -12.41
CA SER A 71 12.17 -44.19 -11.62
C SER A 71 11.04 -44.08 -10.59
N GLY A 72 10.47 -45.21 -10.19
CA GLY A 72 9.54 -45.27 -9.06
C GLY A 72 10.27 -45.12 -7.72
N MET A 73 9.49 -44.88 -6.65
CA MET A 73 10.02 -44.74 -5.29
C MET A 73 10.11 -46.06 -4.51
N SER A 74 9.72 -47.20 -5.11
CA SER A 74 9.65 -48.50 -4.41
C SER A 74 11.00 -48.99 -3.89
N GLN A 75 12.10 -48.62 -4.57
CA GLN A 75 13.46 -48.96 -4.17
C GLN A 75 13.86 -48.39 -2.80
N PHE A 76 13.15 -47.37 -2.30
CA PHE A 76 13.45 -46.72 -1.03
C PHE A 76 12.60 -47.21 0.13
N VAL A 77 11.59 -48.06 -0.13
CA VAL A 77 10.69 -48.59 0.92
C VAL A 77 11.46 -49.38 1.97
N SER A 78 12.51 -50.10 1.57
CA SER A 78 13.39 -50.85 2.47
C SER A 78 14.29 -49.96 3.35
N ARG A 79 14.27 -48.64 3.16
CA ARG A 79 15.05 -47.67 3.95
C ARG A 79 14.17 -46.90 4.94
N PHE A 80 12.87 -47.18 5.00
CA PHE A 80 11.99 -46.53 5.97
C PHE A 80 12.25 -47.09 7.36
N ALA A 81 12.29 -46.20 8.36
CA ALA A 81 12.42 -46.61 9.75
C ALA A 81 11.24 -47.50 10.15
N GLU A 82 11.52 -48.59 10.85
CA GLU A 82 10.53 -49.55 11.33
C GLU A 82 10.25 -49.32 12.83
N PRO A 83 9.11 -49.81 13.36
CA PRO A 83 8.83 -49.76 14.79
C PRO A 83 9.94 -50.45 15.59
N GLY A 84 10.83 -49.65 16.20
CA GLY A 84 12.01 -50.13 16.92
C GLY A 84 13.29 -49.32 16.63
N ASP A 85 13.32 -48.61 15.50
CA ASP A 85 14.44 -47.73 15.18
C ASP A 85 14.40 -46.41 15.97
N PRO A 86 15.56 -45.82 16.32
CA PRO A 86 15.61 -44.54 17.04
C PRO A 86 14.99 -43.38 16.25
N GLU A 87 14.95 -43.50 14.91
CA GLU A 87 14.39 -42.49 14.00
C GLU A 87 12.91 -42.75 13.65
N TYR A 88 12.30 -43.81 14.20
CA TYR A 88 10.90 -44.13 13.93
C TYR A 88 9.96 -43.14 14.62
N ALA A 89 9.27 -42.33 13.83
CA ALA A 89 8.16 -41.52 14.30
C ALA A 89 6.84 -42.27 14.04
N PRO A 90 6.08 -42.64 15.08
CA PRO A 90 4.77 -43.26 14.88
C PRO A 90 3.85 -42.29 14.13
N PRO A 91 2.97 -42.80 13.25
CA PRO A 91 2.04 -41.96 12.53
C PRO A 91 1.14 -41.22 13.51
N VAL A 92 1.01 -39.90 13.36
CA VAL A 92 0.13 -39.08 14.21
C VAL A 92 -1.31 -39.58 13.99
N PRO A 93 -1.96 -40.17 15.02
CA PRO A 93 -3.19 -40.94 14.84
C PRO A 93 -4.39 -40.07 14.43
N THR A 94 -4.39 -38.79 14.78
CA THR A 94 -5.47 -37.86 14.46
C THR A 94 -4.90 -36.48 14.14
N CYS A 95 -4.96 -36.07 12.87
CA CYS A 95 -4.85 -34.66 12.53
C CYS A 95 -6.16 -33.98 12.92
N GLU A 96 -6.09 -32.85 13.64
CA GLU A 96 -7.29 -32.08 14.02
C GLU A 96 -8.14 -31.79 12.76
N THR A 97 -9.44 -32.09 12.83
CA THR A 97 -10.33 -31.64 11.76
C THR A 97 -10.40 -30.10 11.79
N ARG A 98 -10.76 -29.47 10.67
CA ARG A 98 -10.90 -28.01 10.62
C ARG A 98 -11.95 -27.49 11.63
N ALA A 99 -12.95 -28.31 11.98
CA ALA A 99 -13.96 -27.99 12.98
C ALA A 99 -13.34 -27.98 14.39
N GLU A 100 -12.67 -29.06 14.79
CA GLU A 100 -11.96 -29.16 16.07
C GLU A 100 -10.96 -28.01 16.29
N LYS A 101 -10.20 -27.65 15.26
CA LYS A 101 -9.27 -26.51 15.31
C LYS A 101 -9.99 -25.20 15.61
N LYS A 102 -11.14 -24.96 14.97
CA LYS A 102 -11.94 -23.74 15.19
C LYS A 102 -12.49 -23.68 16.61
N ASP A 103 -12.98 -24.81 17.12
CA ASP A 103 -13.54 -24.89 18.47
C ASP A 103 -12.46 -24.67 19.53
N ARG A 104 -11.28 -25.27 19.35
CA ARG A 104 -10.11 -25.01 20.19
C ARG A 104 -9.73 -23.53 20.21
N ILE A 105 -9.64 -22.88 19.05
CA ILE A 105 -9.31 -21.44 18.97
C ILE A 105 -10.40 -20.60 19.63
N ARG A 106 -11.68 -20.97 19.48
CA ARG A 106 -12.79 -20.27 20.11
C ARG A 106 -12.73 -20.37 21.64
N GLN A 107 -12.46 -21.55 22.18
CA GLN A 107 -12.30 -21.77 23.62
C GLN A 107 -11.14 -20.95 24.19
N LEU A 108 -9.97 -21.03 23.55
CA LEU A 108 -8.80 -20.24 23.96
C LEU A 108 -9.09 -18.73 23.98
N LYS A 109 -9.77 -18.20 22.95
CA LYS A 109 -10.15 -16.78 22.91
C LYS A 109 -11.17 -16.40 23.98
N LEU A 110 -12.08 -17.31 24.32
CA LEU A 110 -13.06 -17.09 25.36
C LEU A 110 -12.39 -17.05 26.74
N GLU A 111 -11.47 -17.97 26.99
CA GLU A 111 -10.67 -18.02 28.22
C GLU A 111 -9.77 -16.79 28.37
N GLU A 112 -9.07 -16.40 27.30
CA GLU A 112 -8.25 -15.18 27.28
C GLU A 112 -9.09 -13.92 27.52
N GLY A 113 -10.28 -13.84 26.90
CA GLY A 113 -11.23 -12.76 27.13
C GLY A 113 -11.72 -12.70 28.58
N ALA A 114 -12.05 -13.85 29.17
CA ALA A 114 -12.46 -13.95 30.57
C ALA A 114 -11.33 -13.54 31.53
N ALA A 115 -10.09 -13.95 31.25
CA ALA A 115 -8.92 -13.57 32.04
C ALA A 115 -8.69 -12.04 32.01
N LYS A 116 -8.77 -11.42 30.83
CA LYS A 116 -8.64 -9.95 30.69
C LYS A 116 -9.70 -9.20 31.47
N VAL A 117 -10.97 -9.63 31.37
CA VAL A 117 -12.07 -9.02 32.13
C VAL A 117 -11.84 -9.17 33.64
N ALA A 118 -11.35 -10.32 34.10
CA ALA A 118 -11.05 -10.53 35.52
C ALA A 118 -9.92 -9.62 36.01
N GLU A 119 -8.86 -9.43 35.22
CA GLU A 119 -7.77 -8.49 35.53
C GLU A 119 -8.24 -7.03 35.54
N GLU A 120 -9.08 -6.63 34.58
CA GLU A 120 -9.65 -5.29 34.52
C GLU A 120 -10.59 -5.02 35.70
N LEU A 121 -11.38 -6.02 36.11
CA LEU A 121 -12.26 -5.92 37.27
C LEU A 121 -11.48 -5.70 38.57
N GLN A 122 -10.31 -6.33 38.74
CA GLN A 122 -9.45 -6.09 39.90
C GLN A 122 -8.86 -4.68 39.93
N LYS A 123 -8.62 -4.08 38.76
CA LYS A 123 -8.09 -2.71 38.63
C LYS A 123 -9.18 -1.64 38.73
N TYR A 124 -10.45 -2.02 38.60
CA TYR A 124 -11.56 -1.09 38.57
C TYR A 124 -11.92 -0.60 39.98
N ASP A 125 -11.53 0.64 40.28
CA ASP A 125 -11.87 1.32 41.52
C ASP A 125 -12.58 2.66 41.22
N PRO A 126 -13.92 2.71 41.24
CA PRO A 126 -14.68 3.92 40.94
C PRO A 126 -14.56 4.99 42.02
N GLN A 127 -14.10 4.67 43.23
CA GLN A 127 -13.99 5.63 44.33
C GLN A 127 -12.76 6.53 44.17
N ASN A 128 -11.70 6.00 43.54
CA ASN A 128 -10.44 6.69 43.29
C ASN A 128 -10.32 7.23 41.85
N ASP A 129 -11.36 7.11 41.03
CA ASP A 129 -11.36 7.64 39.65
C ASP A 129 -11.51 9.17 39.63
N PRO A 130 -10.55 9.93 39.06
CA PRO A 130 -10.62 11.39 38.98
C PRO A 130 -11.81 11.91 38.15
N ASN A 131 -12.41 11.10 37.29
CA ASN A 131 -13.58 11.49 36.49
C ASN A 131 -14.88 11.44 37.31
N VAL A 132 -14.93 10.57 38.30
CA VAL A 132 -16.08 10.38 39.18
C VAL A 132 -16.02 11.44 40.28
N THR A 133 -17.10 12.20 40.44
CA THR A 133 -17.16 13.26 41.45
C THR A 133 -18.60 13.49 41.86
N GLY A 134 -18.84 13.65 43.16
CA GLY A 134 -20.15 13.98 43.71
C GLY A 134 -20.79 12.83 44.48
N ASP A 135 -22.09 12.96 44.75
CA ASP A 135 -22.90 12.00 45.50
C ASP A 135 -23.53 10.97 44.53
N PRO A 136 -23.31 9.65 44.72
CA PRO A 136 -23.86 8.63 43.83
C PRO A 136 -25.39 8.61 43.82
N TYR A 137 -26.07 8.96 44.92
CA TYR A 137 -27.53 8.98 44.99
C TYR A 137 -28.18 10.16 44.27
N LYS A 138 -27.37 11.14 43.85
CA LYS A 138 -27.80 12.34 43.12
C LYS A 138 -27.21 12.42 41.72
N THR A 139 -26.69 11.31 41.21
CA THR A 139 -26.07 11.23 39.89
C THR A 139 -26.88 10.30 38.99
N LEU A 140 -27.36 10.83 37.86
CA LEU A 140 -28.09 10.05 36.87
C LEU A 140 -27.14 9.58 35.77
N PHE A 141 -27.21 8.30 35.42
CA PHE A 141 -26.52 7.75 34.25
C PHE A 141 -27.47 7.72 33.04
N VAL A 142 -27.10 8.41 31.97
CA VAL A 142 -27.89 8.49 30.73
C VAL A 142 -27.05 7.90 29.60
N ALA A 143 -27.53 6.79 29.02
CA ALA A 143 -26.87 6.08 27.92
C ALA A 143 -27.59 6.29 26.58
N ARG A 144 -26.96 5.83 25.49
CA ARG A 144 -27.50 5.88 24.11
C ARG A 144 -27.86 7.30 23.64
N LEU A 145 -27.11 8.30 24.10
CA LEU A 145 -27.18 9.64 23.54
C LEU A 145 -26.62 9.64 22.12
N GLY A 146 -27.26 10.39 21.22
CA GLY A 146 -26.71 10.60 19.88
C GLY A 146 -25.37 11.33 19.97
N TYR A 147 -24.39 10.94 19.13
CA TYR A 147 -23.03 11.48 19.17
C TYR A 147 -22.95 13.01 19.00
N GLU A 148 -23.90 13.59 18.25
CA GLU A 148 -24.00 15.04 18.02
C GLU A 148 -24.62 15.82 19.19
N THR A 149 -25.08 15.13 20.24
CA THR A 149 -25.75 15.77 21.36
C THR A 149 -24.74 16.53 22.21
N SER A 150 -24.88 17.86 22.25
CA SER A 150 -24.04 18.70 23.09
C SER A 150 -24.44 18.58 24.56
N GLU A 151 -23.47 18.82 25.45
CA GLU A 151 -23.69 18.85 26.90
C GLU A 151 -24.74 19.89 27.30
N GLN A 152 -24.78 21.01 26.60
CA GLN A 152 -25.76 22.08 26.82
C GLN A 152 -27.18 21.61 26.52
N LYS A 153 -27.36 20.79 25.47
CA LYS A 153 -28.66 20.21 25.14
C LYS A 153 -29.13 19.25 26.24
N VAL A 154 -28.24 18.36 26.69
CA VAL A 154 -28.53 17.45 27.82
C VAL A 154 -28.90 18.25 29.07
N LYS A 155 -28.13 19.29 29.39
CA LYS A 155 -28.43 20.14 30.55
C LYS A 155 -29.84 20.74 30.45
N ARG A 156 -30.18 21.37 29.32
CA ARG A 156 -31.49 22.00 29.10
C ARG A 156 -32.65 21.02 29.25
N ASP A 157 -32.53 19.83 28.66
CA ASP A 157 -33.61 18.84 28.67
C ASP A 157 -33.85 18.27 30.08
N PHE A 158 -32.79 18.11 30.88
CA PHE A 158 -32.88 17.56 32.23
C PHE A 158 -33.12 18.62 33.33
N GLU A 159 -32.89 19.90 33.06
CA GLU A 159 -33.09 21.00 34.01
C GLU A 159 -34.57 21.17 34.40
N ALA A 160 -35.50 20.68 33.57
CA ALA A 160 -36.93 20.61 33.88
C ALA A 160 -37.26 19.77 35.12
N TYR A 161 -36.41 18.80 35.48
CA TYR A 161 -36.62 17.92 36.63
C TYR A 161 -35.95 18.41 37.92
N GLY A 162 -35.14 19.47 37.83
CA GLY A 162 -34.47 20.07 38.98
C GLY A 162 -33.14 20.72 38.65
N PRO A 163 -32.55 21.45 39.61
CA PRO A 163 -31.28 22.15 39.40
C PRO A 163 -30.13 21.15 39.20
N ILE A 164 -29.39 21.31 38.11
CA ILE A 164 -28.26 20.45 37.74
C ILE A 164 -26.94 21.06 38.21
N LYS A 165 -26.18 20.33 39.04
CA LYS A 165 -24.86 20.76 39.54
C LYS A 165 -23.74 20.61 38.51
N ARG A 166 -23.68 19.48 37.79
CA ARG A 166 -22.63 19.15 36.82
C ARG A 166 -23.19 18.19 35.77
N VAL A 167 -22.73 18.33 34.52
CA VAL A 167 -22.91 17.33 33.47
C VAL A 167 -21.52 16.89 33.02
N SER A 168 -21.33 15.61 32.73
CA SER A 168 -20.11 15.07 32.14
C SER A 168 -20.51 14.13 31.01
N VAL A 169 -19.99 14.37 29.81
CA VAL A 169 -20.28 13.55 28.62
C VAL A 169 -19.02 12.79 28.26
N HIS A 170 -19.09 11.46 28.34
CA HIS A 170 -17.99 10.56 28.00
C HIS A 170 -18.17 10.01 26.57
N GLY A 171 -17.08 9.86 25.83
CA GLY A 171 -17.09 9.28 24.47
C GLY A 171 -17.28 10.27 23.32
N LYS A 172 -16.93 11.55 23.48
CA LYS A 172 -16.94 12.51 22.36
C LYS A 172 -15.78 12.20 21.40
N TYR A 173 -16.10 11.82 20.16
CA TYR A 173 -15.16 11.93 19.05
C TYR A 173 -15.08 13.42 18.67
N GLN A 174 -13.88 13.99 18.75
CA GLN A 174 -13.59 15.27 18.11
C GLN A 174 -13.64 15.03 16.61
N TYR A 175 -14.72 15.47 15.94
CA TYR A 175 -14.70 15.59 14.49
C TYR A 175 -13.57 16.56 14.13
N ARG A 176 -12.55 16.03 13.46
CA ARG A 176 -11.45 16.80 12.91
C ARG A 176 -11.81 17.29 11.52
#